data_AF-B0C0U6-F1
#
_entry.id   AF-B0C0U6-F1
#
_cell.length_a   1.000
_cell.length_b   1.000
_cell.length_c   1.000
_cell.angle_alpha   90.00
_cell.angle_beta   90.00
_cell.angle_gamma   90.00
#
_symmetry.space_group_name_H-M   'P 1'
#
loop_
_entity.id
_entity.type
_entity.pdbx_description
1 polymer ?
#
loop_
_entity_poly.entity_id
_entity_poly.type
_entity_poly.pdbx_seq_one_letter_code
_entity_poly.pdbx_strand_id
1 'polypeptide(L)' 'MDSWNQFLKNAKESGMFQGGSALGKRHAIGKKQASDSTETIVRFMRFDTDDLTVLKKLLDTHPVILNGGTIELREMPVS' A
#
# COMPACT_ATOMS: atom_id res chain seq x y z
N MET A 1 -2.29 -17.59 -13.35
CA MET A 1 -1.82 -17.05 -12.05
C MET A 1 -2.76 -15.93 -11.66
N ASP A 2 -3.17 -15.86 -10.39
CA ASP A 2 -3.96 -14.73 -9.89
C ASP A 2 -3.20 -13.40 -10.08
N SER A 3 -3.90 -12.34 -10.45
CA SER A 3 -3.37 -10.97 -10.63
C SER A 3 -2.53 -10.51 -9.43
N TRP A 4 -2.91 -10.92 -8.22
CA TRP A 4 -2.15 -10.68 -6.99
C TRP A 4 -0.81 -11.39 -6.97
N ASN A 5 -0.74 -12.64 -7.39
CA ASN A 5 0.51 -13.40 -7.39
C ASN A 5 1.51 -12.80 -8.39
N GLN A 6 1.04 -12.33 -9.54
CA GLN A 6 1.89 -11.66 -10.52
C GLN A 6 2.41 -10.32 -9.98
N PHE A 7 1.53 -9.50 -9.39
CA PHE A 7 1.94 -8.23 -8.80
C PHE A 7 2.95 -8.44 -7.67
N LEU A 8 2.69 -9.37 -6.74
CA LEU A 8 3.59 -9.66 -5.63
C LEU A 8 4.93 -10.21 -6.09
N LYS A 9 4.95 -10.98 -7.19
CA LYS A 9 6.19 -11.41 -7.84
C LYS A 9 6.98 -10.20 -8.35
N ASN A 10 6.35 -9.34 -9.15
CA ASN A 10 6.98 -8.13 -9.70
C ASN A 10 7.48 -7.19 -8.58
N ALA A 11 6.70 -7.04 -7.51
CA ALA A 11 7.06 -6.23 -6.36
C ALA A 11 8.32 -6.77 -5.65
N LYS A 12 8.40 -8.08 -5.43
CA LYS A 12 9.60 -8.70 -4.86
C LYS A 12 10.81 -8.58 -5.78
N GLU A 13 10.63 -8.85 -7.08
CA GLU A 13 11.70 -8.76 -8.09
C GLU A 13 12.21 -7.33 -8.28
N SER A 14 11.40 -6.31 -7.97
CA SER A 14 11.80 -4.90 -8.05
C SER A 14 12.87 -4.50 -7.02
N GLY A 15 13.06 -5.26 -5.94
CA GLY A 15 13.93 -4.90 -4.82
C GLY A 15 13.40 -3.77 -3.93
N MET A 16 12.37 -3.04 -4.34
CA MET A 16 11.78 -1.94 -3.56
C MET A 16 10.88 -2.44 -2.42
N PHE A 17 10.25 -3.61 -2.56
CA PHE A 17 9.19 -4.07 -1.65
C PHE A 17 9.71 -4.50 -0.28
N GLN A 18 9.26 -3.80 0.77
CA GLN A 18 9.64 -4.03 2.18
C GLN A 18 8.58 -4.83 2.96
N GLY A 19 7.57 -5.37 2.27
CA GLY A 19 6.47 -6.10 2.89
C GLY A 19 5.20 -5.26 3.05
N GLY A 20 4.23 -5.84 3.74
CA GLY A 20 2.91 -5.26 3.93
C GLY A 20 1.99 -6.24 4.65
N SER A 21 0.82 -5.78 5.07
CA SER A 21 -0.16 -6.63 5.73
C SER A 21 -1.58 -6.15 5.52
N ALA A 22 -2.52 -7.07 5.71
CA ALA A 22 -3.91 -6.70 5.91
C ALA A 22 -4.09 -6.02 7.27
N LEU A 23 -4.95 -5.01 7.29
CA LEU A 23 -5.36 -4.32 8.50
C LEU A 23 -6.59 -5.04 9.07
N GLY A 24 -6.52 -5.34 10.36
CA GLY A 24 -7.65 -5.89 11.11
C GLY A 24 -8.61 -4.80 11.58
N LYS A 25 -9.46 -5.15 12.54
CA LYS A 25 -10.38 -4.20 13.18
C LYS A 25 -9.61 -3.04 13.82
N ARG A 26 -10.04 -1.79 13.56
CA ARG A 26 -9.48 -0.61 14.21
C ARG A 26 -9.92 -0.53 15.68
N HIS A 27 -8.98 -0.15 16.54
CA HIS A 27 -9.22 0.30 17.90
C HIS A 27 -8.58 1.68 18.07
N ALA A 28 -9.36 2.68 18.46
CA ALA A 28 -8.87 4.04 18.70
C ALA A 28 -8.76 4.31 20.21
N ILE A 29 -7.60 4.77 20.66
CA ILE A 29 -7.34 5.07 22.07
C ILE A 29 -6.88 6.53 22.16
N GLY A 30 -7.62 7.38 22.88
CA GLY A 30 -7.30 8.80 23.04
C GLY A 30 -8.31 9.53 23.93
N LYS A 31 -7.96 10.76 24.37
CA LYS A 31 -8.83 11.61 25.21
C LYS A 31 -9.99 12.26 24.44
N LYS A 32 -9.96 12.19 23.10
CA LYS A 32 -11.00 12.72 22.21
C LYS A 32 -11.29 11.67 21.14
N GLN A 33 -12.54 11.62 20.70
CA GLN A 33 -12.90 10.82 19.54
C GLN A 33 -12.31 11.47 18.28
N ALA A 34 -11.76 10.64 17.41
CA ALA A 34 -11.29 11.03 16.08
C ALA A 34 -12.08 10.26 15.03
N SER A 35 -12.29 10.88 13.87
CA SER A 35 -12.88 10.23 12.70
C SER A 35 -12.09 8.96 12.35
N ASP A 36 -12.79 7.97 11.83
CA ASP A 36 -12.18 6.74 11.39
C ASP A 36 -11.57 6.94 10.00
N SER A 37 -10.26 7.15 9.95
CA SER A 37 -9.51 7.28 8.70
C SER A 37 -9.26 5.94 8.00
N THR A 38 -9.76 4.83 8.54
CA THR A 38 -9.48 3.47 8.07
C THR A 38 -10.70 2.73 7.53
N GLU A 39 -11.87 3.36 7.46
CA GLU A 39 -13.10 2.73 6.96
C GLU A 39 -12.94 2.11 5.56
N THR A 40 -12.06 2.67 4.74
CA THR A 40 -11.81 2.23 3.35
C THR A 40 -10.42 1.63 3.14
N ILE A 41 -9.51 1.73 4.14
CA ILE A 41 -8.13 1.26 4.03
C ILE A 41 -8.00 -0.08 4.77
N VAL A 42 -7.96 -1.15 4.00
CA VAL A 42 -7.95 -2.53 4.53
C VAL A 42 -6.59 -3.22 4.47
N ARG A 43 -5.59 -2.64 3.78
CA ARG A 43 -4.24 -3.19 3.61
C ARG A 43 -3.23 -2.06 3.43
N PHE A 44 -1.97 -2.33 3.77
CA PHE A 44 -0.84 -1.47 3.44
C PHE A 44 0.32 -2.26 2.84
N MET A 45 1.15 -1.56 2.08
CA MET A 45 2.42 -2.06 1.55
C MET A 45 3.48 -0.98 1.72
N ARG A 46 4.73 -1.38 1.97
CA ARG A 46 5.86 -0.47 2.06
C ARG A 46 6.84 -0.74 0.92
N PHE A 47 7.33 0.34 0.33
CA PHE A 47 8.34 0.32 -0.71
C PHE A 47 9.42 1.34 -0.37
N ASP A 48 10.68 0.98 -0.57
CA ASP A 48 11.81 1.88 -0.49
C ASP A 48 12.29 2.17 -1.94
N THR A 49 12.36 3.45 -2.31
CA THR A 49 12.80 3.91 -3.63
C THR A 49 13.30 5.34 -3.54
N ASP A 50 14.31 5.69 -4.34
CA ASP A 50 14.76 7.07 -4.56
C ASP A 50 14.09 7.70 -5.79
N ASP A 51 13.35 6.91 -6.58
CA ASP A 51 12.62 7.36 -7.76
C ASP A 51 11.14 6.95 -7.67
N LEU A 52 10.30 7.95 -7.40
CA LEU A 52 8.85 7.81 -7.34
C LEU A 52 8.25 7.33 -8.68
N THR A 53 8.89 7.63 -9.81
CA THR A 53 8.43 7.24 -11.15
C THR A 53 8.48 5.73 -11.33
N VAL A 54 9.55 5.09 -10.84
CA VAL A 54 9.71 3.63 -10.91
C VAL A 54 8.66 2.93 -10.05
N LEU A 55 8.41 3.44 -8.85
CA LEU A 55 7.34 2.92 -7.98
C LEU A 55 5.96 3.08 -8.63
N LYS A 56 5.65 4.24 -9.21
CA LYS A 56 4.37 4.45 -9.91
C LYS A 56 4.16 3.46 -11.06
N LYS A 57 5.19 3.19 -11.87
CA LYS A 57 5.13 2.17 -12.93
C LYS A 57 4.82 0.76 -12.40
N LEU A 58 5.39 0.39 -11.25
CA LEU A 58 5.05 -0.87 -10.59
C LEU A 58 3.58 -0.86 -10.12
N LEU A 59 3.15 0.23 -9.48
CA LEU A 59 1.79 0.38 -8.94
C LEU A 59 0.70 0.42 -10.02
N ASP A 60 1.00 0.83 -11.25
CA ASP A 60 0.07 0.74 -12.39
C ASP A 60 -0.35 -0.72 -12.69
N THR A 61 0.46 -1.70 -12.25
CA THR A 61 0.15 -3.13 -12.36
C THR A 61 -0.57 -3.69 -11.14
N HIS A 62 -0.86 -2.87 -10.13
CA HIS A 62 -1.50 -3.30 -8.89
C HIS A 62 -2.96 -3.70 -9.15
N PRO A 63 -3.45 -4.87 -8.69
CA PRO A 63 -4.81 -5.33 -9.00
C PRO A 63 -5.91 -4.34 -8.62
N VAL A 64 -5.77 -3.61 -7.50
CA VAL A 64 -6.73 -2.55 -7.14
C VAL A 64 -6.82 -1.46 -8.20
N ILE A 65 -5.69 -0.99 -8.74
CA ILE A 65 -5.68 0.04 -9.80
C ILE A 65 -6.29 -0.52 -11.09
N LEU A 66 -5.91 -1.75 -11.48
CA LEU A 66 -6.44 -2.41 -12.68
C LEU A 66 -7.96 -2.60 -12.65
N ASN A 67 -8.56 -2.71 -11.46
CA ASN A 67 -10.01 -2.84 -11.27
C ASN A 67 -10.71 -1.50 -11.00
N GLY A 68 -10.06 -0.35 -11.27
CA GLY A 68 -10.64 0.99 -11.10
C GLY A 68 -10.73 1.46 -9.65
N GLY A 69 -10.08 0.77 -8.72
CA GLY A 69 -9.94 1.19 -7.33
C GLY A 69 -8.88 2.27 -7.14
N THR A 70 -8.63 2.63 -5.88
CA THR A 70 -7.67 3.68 -5.51
C THR A 70 -6.69 3.15 -4.48
N ILE A 71 -5.44 3.57 -4.58
CA ILE A 71 -4.43 3.41 -3.55
C ILE A 71 -3.99 4.79 -3.07
N GLU A 72 -3.83 4.95 -1.76
CA GLU A 72 -3.16 6.12 -1.20
C GLU A 72 -1.67 5.87 -1.14
N LEU A 73 -0.88 6.79 -1.70
CA LEU A 73 0.57 6.78 -1.56
C LEU A 73 0.98 7.81 -0.50
N ARG A 74 1.73 7.36 0.50
CA ARG A 74 2.21 8.20 1.61
C ARG A 74 3.70 8.01 1.76
N GLU A 75 4.42 9.12 1.90
CA GLU A 75 5.84 9.10 2.21
C GLU A 75 6.04 8.77 3.70
N MET A 76 7.11 8.03 4.00
CA MET A 76 7.56 7.85 5.38
C MET A 76 8.20 9.16 5.87
N PRO A 77 8.08 9.49 7.16
CA PRO A 77 8.76 10.65 7.70
C PRO A 77 10.28 10.51 7.53
N VAL A 78 10.92 11.61 7.12
CA VAL A 78 12.37 11.76 7.21
C VAL A 78 12.73 12.05 8.66
N SER A 79 13.52 11.17 9.27
CA SER A 79 14.11 11.35 10.61
C SER A 79 15.40 12.15 10.55
#